data_AF-A0A0J9YAB9-F1
#
_entry.id   AF-A0A0J9YAB9-F1
#
_cell.length_a   1.000
_cell.length_b   1.000
_cell.length_c   1.000
_cell.angle_alpha   90.00
_cell.angle_beta   90.00
_cell.angle_gamma   90.00
#
_symmetry.space_group_name_H-M   'P 1'
#
loop_
_entity.id
_entity.type
_entity.pdbx_description
1 polymer ?
#
loop_
_entity_poly.entity_id
_entity_poly.type
_entity_poly.pdbx_seq_one_letter_code
_entity_poly.pdbx_strand_id
1 'polypeptide(L)'
;VSELVQALKFKCDMNEHNYMIVLNLILQDAGEDVPEEIIDDQYNTAACDAVRPYIFDFIDFISDLHVLTEIKRITNSDSTGGDIKSSVAQIVGVEMSRSGVRDSRTVNRYLPWLVSPPSVTQSTPNAFADAVTNVRLLSWLLVGALQANQPCLPIPISCSQYMADYIHFVLAGFADQSKESVVHMSALFHAFHLCQLWTVYCERAALTSDEPQVSSLANILDFWARVTPAILQLLSHSKVLADMVNLHFLNTMQALRQCSSAVLGQLGAMWQPILTAYHAQIPSKLRLKLDCCENEPSLNFESLQQWLKGVRYKISQIELQTSAASPFYNV
;
A
#
# COMPACT_ATOMS: atom_id res chain seq x y z
N VAL A 1 -13.44 -20.15 -9.93
CA VAL A 1 -12.19 -19.86 -9.18
C VAL A 1 -10.94 -20.44 -9.84
N SER A 2 -10.82 -21.76 -10.05
CA SER A 2 -9.61 -22.36 -10.68
C SER A 2 -9.24 -21.72 -12.03
N GLU A 3 -10.23 -21.50 -12.91
CA GLU A 3 -10.01 -20.85 -14.22
C GLU A 3 -9.57 -19.39 -14.07
N LEU A 4 -10.18 -18.61 -13.17
CA LEU A 4 -9.72 -17.26 -12.82
C LEU A 4 -8.24 -17.28 -12.40
N VAL A 5 -7.82 -18.23 -11.57
CA VAL A 5 -6.42 -18.35 -11.14
C VAL A 5 -5.50 -18.65 -12.33
N GLN A 6 -5.89 -19.53 -13.25
CA GLN A 6 -5.10 -19.78 -14.46
C GLN A 6 -5.03 -18.54 -15.37
N ALA A 7 -6.12 -17.79 -15.47
CA ALA A 7 -6.18 -16.55 -16.24
C ALA A 7 -5.31 -15.43 -15.63
N LEU A 8 -5.33 -15.26 -14.30
CA LEU A 8 -4.46 -14.32 -13.59
C LEU A 8 -2.97 -14.69 -13.73
N LYS A 9 -2.67 -15.96 -13.94
CA LYS A 9 -1.31 -16.45 -14.25
C LYS A 9 -0.99 -16.41 -15.76
N PHE A 10 -1.90 -15.85 -16.57
CA PHE A 10 -1.81 -15.78 -18.02
C PHE A 10 -1.58 -17.14 -18.71
N LYS A 11 -2.12 -18.22 -18.13
CA LYS A 11 -2.04 -19.59 -18.65
C LYS A 11 -3.24 -20.01 -19.50
N CYS A 12 -4.33 -19.24 -19.44
CA CYS A 12 -5.48 -19.40 -20.31
C CYS A 12 -6.09 -18.03 -20.61
N ASP A 13 -6.80 -17.95 -21.73
CA ASP A 13 -7.58 -16.77 -22.07
C ASP A 13 -8.85 -16.73 -21.24
N MET A 14 -9.24 -15.53 -20.81
CA MET A 14 -10.53 -15.28 -20.17
C MET A 14 -11.07 -13.96 -20.71
N ASN A 15 -12.37 -13.88 -20.97
CA ASN A 15 -13.01 -12.63 -21.38
C ASN A 15 -12.75 -11.54 -20.33
N GLU A 16 -12.41 -10.33 -20.77
CA GLU A 16 -12.09 -9.20 -19.89
C GLU A 16 -13.15 -8.94 -18.81
N HIS A 17 -14.43 -9.09 -19.16
CA HIS A 17 -15.55 -8.85 -18.25
C HIS A 17 -15.61 -9.93 -17.15
N ASN A 18 -15.17 -11.15 -17.45
CA ASN A 18 -15.25 -12.28 -16.52
C ASN A 18 -14.25 -12.14 -15.36
N TYR A 19 -13.15 -11.37 -15.52
CA TYR A 19 -12.22 -11.12 -14.41
C TYR A 19 -12.96 -10.47 -13.23
N MET A 20 -13.59 -9.33 -13.48
CA MET A 20 -14.29 -8.59 -12.42
C MET A 20 -15.55 -9.30 -11.96
N ILE A 21 -16.30 -9.98 -12.85
CA ILE A 21 -17.49 -10.75 -12.44
C ILE A 21 -17.12 -11.83 -11.43
N VAL A 22 -16.08 -12.64 -11.70
CA VAL A 22 -15.71 -13.74 -10.78
C VAL A 22 -15.10 -13.19 -9.49
N LEU A 23 -14.33 -12.10 -9.55
CA LEU A 23 -13.80 -11.43 -8.35
C LEU A 23 -14.91 -10.86 -7.48
N ASN A 24 -15.88 -10.16 -8.08
CA ASN A 24 -17.05 -9.63 -7.37
C ASN A 24 -17.89 -10.76 -6.77
N LEU A 25 -18.07 -11.89 -7.47
CA LEU A 25 -18.77 -13.06 -6.92
C LEU A 25 -18.09 -13.58 -5.65
N ILE A 26 -16.76 -13.70 -5.65
CA ILE A 26 -15.98 -14.14 -4.49
C ILE A 26 -16.13 -13.16 -3.31
N LEU A 27 -16.06 -11.85 -3.59
CA LEU A 27 -16.16 -10.79 -2.59
C LEU A 27 -17.58 -10.69 -2.01
N GLN A 28 -18.60 -10.76 -2.86
CA GLN A 28 -20.01 -10.78 -2.44
C GLN A 28 -20.31 -11.99 -1.56
N ASP A 29 -19.79 -13.19 -1.90
CA ASP A 29 -19.89 -14.38 -1.05
C ASP A 29 -19.22 -14.22 0.32
N ALA A 30 -18.24 -13.33 0.42
CA ALA A 30 -17.56 -12.98 1.67
C ALA A 30 -18.30 -11.89 2.46
N GLY A 31 -19.39 -11.32 1.92
CA GLY A 31 -20.17 -10.23 2.54
C GLY A 31 -19.61 -8.84 2.27
N GLU A 32 -18.76 -8.67 1.26
CA GLU A 32 -18.20 -7.39 0.84
C GLU A 32 -19.12 -6.66 -0.15
N ASP A 33 -19.08 -5.32 -0.15
CA ASP A 33 -19.82 -4.49 -1.11
C ASP A 33 -19.14 -4.59 -2.47
N VAL A 34 -19.95 -4.86 -3.50
CA VAL A 34 -19.49 -4.91 -4.89
C VAL A 34 -20.16 -3.81 -5.73
N PRO A 35 -19.50 -3.27 -6.78
CA PRO A 35 -20.06 -2.18 -7.58
C PRO A 35 -21.38 -2.52 -8.28
N GLU A 36 -21.51 -3.78 -8.70
CA GLU A 36 -22.72 -4.34 -9.31
C GLU A 36 -23.07 -5.61 -8.53
N GLU A 37 -24.19 -5.59 -7.81
CA GLU A 37 -24.72 -6.78 -7.14
C GLU A 37 -25.04 -7.84 -8.20
N ILE A 38 -24.40 -9.00 -8.05
CA ILE A 38 -24.74 -10.16 -8.86
C ILE A 38 -26.03 -10.71 -8.27
N ILE A 39 -27.14 -10.56 -9.00
CA ILE A 39 -28.45 -11.10 -8.63
C ILE A 39 -28.34 -12.62 -8.67
N ASP A 40 -28.06 -13.22 -7.52
CA ASP A 40 -28.11 -14.66 -7.30
C ASP A 40 -29.35 -15.02 -6.48
N ASP A 41 -29.77 -16.28 -6.56
CA ASP A 41 -31.01 -16.86 -6.03
C ASP A 41 -31.07 -16.91 -4.47
N GLN A 42 -30.44 -15.96 -3.78
CA GLN A 42 -30.32 -15.83 -2.31
C GLN A 42 -29.38 -16.85 -1.63
N TYR A 43 -28.57 -17.59 -2.39
CA TYR A 43 -27.65 -18.60 -1.83
C TYR A 43 -26.17 -18.19 -1.94
N ASN A 44 -25.38 -18.53 -0.93
CA ASN A 44 -23.92 -18.40 -0.96
C ASN A 44 -23.35 -19.42 -1.95
N THR A 45 -22.52 -18.99 -2.91
CA THR A 45 -21.98 -19.87 -3.97
C THR A 45 -20.79 -20.72 -3.51
N ALA A 46 -20.34 -20.53 -2.28
CA ALA A 46 -19.11 -21.08 -1.72
C ALA A 46 -17.83 -20.71 -2.50
N ALA A 47 -17.89 -19.69 -3.37
CA ALA A 47 -16.75 -19.21 -4.15
C ALA A 47 -15.66 -18.65 -3.24
N CYS A 48 -16.05 -17.97 -2.15
CA CYS A 48 -15.12 -17.51 -1.12
C CYS A 48 -14.33 -18.67 -0.48
N ASP A 49 -14.96 -19.82 -0.23
CA ASP A 49 -14.24 -20.97 0.34
C ASP A 49 -13.33 -21.67 -0.67
N ALA A 50 -13.65 -21.58 -1.97
CA ALA A 50 -12.86 -22.17 -3.05
C ALA A 50 -11.53 -21.45 -3.31
N VAL A 51 -11.30 -20.24 -2.77
CA VAL A 51 -10.05 -19.50 -2.97
C VAL A 51 -8.88 -19.98 -2.12
N ARG A 52 -9.15 -20.65 -0.99
CA ARG A 52 -8.13 -20.99 0.01
C ARG A 52 -6.89 -21.72 -0.53
N PRO A 53 -7.01 -22.68 -1.46
CA PRO A 53 -5.84 -23.36 -2.02
C PRO A 53 -4.94 -22.45 -2.86
N TYR A 54 -5.46 -21.29 -3.31
CA TYR A 54 -4.85 -20.40 -4.29
C TYR A 54 -4.34 -19.08 -3.71
N ILE A 55 -4.35 -18.90 -2.37
CA ILE A 55 -3.93 -17.64 -1.74
C ILE A 55 -2.48 -17.27 -2.10
N PHE A 56 -1.58 -18.25 -2.22
CA PHE A 56 -0.21 -17.96 -2.67
C PHE A 56 -0.17 -17.51 -4.13
N ASP A 57 -0.97 -18.10 -5.03
CA ASP A 57 -1.06 -17.63 -6.42
C ASP A 57 -1.58 -16.19 -6.50
N PHE A 58 -2.51 -15.81 -5.62
CA PHE A 58 -2.99 -14.43 -5.51
C PHE A 58 -1.93 -13.47 -4.96
N ILE A 59 -1.17 -13.87 -3.94
CA ILE A 59 -0.05 -13.08 -3.42
C ILE A 59 1.01 -12.87 -4.51
N ASP A 60 1.36 -13.93 -5.26
CA ASP A 60 2.31 -13.85 -6.37
C ASP A 60 1.83 -12.89 -7.46
N PHE A 61 0.54 -12.98 -7.83
CA PHE A 61 -0.09 -12.05 -8.77
C PHE A 61 -0.05 -10.59 -8.26
N ILE A 62 -0.29 -10.34 -6.97
CA ILE A 62 -0.20 -8.99 -6.41
C ILE A 62 1.25 -8.49 -6.38
N SER A 63 2.21 -9.36 -6.09
CA SER A 63 3.63 -9.01 -5.97
C SER A 63 4.26 -8.64 -7.33
N ASP A 64 3.86 -9.35 -8.39
CA ASP A 64 4.43 -9.17 -9.72
C ASP A 64 4.19 -7.75 -10.26
N LEU A 65 5.28 -7.14 -10.73
CA LEU A 65 5.31 -5.80 -11.32
C LEU A 65 4.64 -5.74 -12.70
N HIS A 66 4.69 -6.83 -13.44
CA HIS A 66 4.35 -6.85 -14.86
C HIS A 66 2.89 -7.23 -15.13
N VAL A 67 2.15 -7.73 -14.13
CA VAL A 67 0.75 -8.16 -14.29
C VAL A 67 -0.15 -7.05 -14.84
N LEU A 68 0.10 -5.79 -14.45
CA LEU A 68 -0.70 -4.65 -14.94
C LEU A 68 -0.47 -4.41 -16.43
N THR A 69 0.76 -4.61 -16.92
CA THR A 69 1.07 -4.49 -18.35
C THR A 69 0.36 -5.57 -19.16
N GLU A 70 0.36 -6.82 -18.67
CA GLU A 70 -0.35 -7.92 -19.34
C GLU A 70 -1.87 -7.74 -19.31
N ILE A 71 -2.45 -7.31 -18.17
CA ILE A 71 -3.88 -7.02 -18.11
C ILE A 71 -4.23 -5.84 -19.01
N LYS A 72 -3.42 -4.79 -19.06
CA LYS A 72 -3.63 -3.66 -19.99
C LYS A 72 -3.62 -4.14 -21.44
N ARG A 73 -2.76 -5.10 -21.80
CA ARG A 73 -2.73 -5.70 -23.14
C ARG A 73 -4.03 -6.46 -23.47
N ILE A 74 -4.62 -7.14 -22.49
CA ILE A 74 -5.86 -7.92 -22.65
C ILE A 74 -7.10 -7.00 -22.70
N THR A 75 -7.16 -6.01 -21.80
CA THR A 75 -8.35 -5.17 -21.54
C THR A 75 -8.33 -3.82 -22.26
N ASN A 76 -7.18 -3.45 -22.84
CA ASN A 76 -6.92 -2.13 -23.42
C ASN A 76 -7.28 -0.95 -22.48
N SER A 77 -7.15 -1.16 -21.17
CA SER A 77 -7.55 -0.22 -20.13
C SER A 77 -6.42 0.08 -19.15
N ASP A 78 -6.22 1.36 -18.83
CA ASP A 78 -5.23 1.83 -17.85
C ASP A 78 -5.67 1.67 -16.39
N SER A 79 -6.96 1.42 -16.14
CA SER A 79 -7.52 1.32 -14.78
C SER A 79 -7.89 -0.11 -14.39
N THR A 80 -8.34 -0.93 -15.34
CA THR A 80 -8.90 -2.26 -15.07
C THR A 80 -7.92 -3.18 -14.36
N GLY A 81 -6.63 -3.15 -14.72
CA GLY A 81 -5.60 -3.91 -14.02
C GLY A 81 -5.47 -3.54 -12.54
N GLY A 82 -5.58 -2.25 -12.22
CA GLY A 82 -5.56 -1.78 -10.84
C GLY A 82 -6.78 -2.26 -10.06
N ASP A 83 -7.97 -2.21 -10.67
CA ASP A 83 -9.22 -2.69 -10.06
C ASP A 83 -9.16 -4.20 -9.77
N ILE A 84 -8.69 -5.00 -10.74
CA ILE A 84 -8.45 -6.44 -10.56
C ILE A 84 -7.45 -6.69 -9.42
N LYS A 85 -6.30 -6.03 -9.45
CA LYS A 85 -5.23 -6.21 -8.44
C LYS A 85 -5.69 -5.83 -7.04
N SER A 86 -6.47 -4.77 -6.90
CA SER A 86 -7.07 -4.38 -5.62
C SER A 86 -8.11 -5.40 -5.11
N SER A 87 -8.95 -5.94 -6.01
CA SER A 87 -9.96 -6.94 -5.65
C SER A 87 -9.31 -8.25 -5.20
N VAL A 88 -8.25 -8.68 -5.90
CA VAL A 88 -7.44 -9.84 -5.49
C VAL A 88 -6.77 -9.58 -4.12
N ALA A 89 -6.26 -8.38 -3.89
CA ALA A 89 -5.69 -8.00 -2.60
C ALA A 89 -6.73 -7.98 -1.47
N GLN A 90 -7.98 -7.55 -1.74
CA GLN A 90 -9.08 -7.61 -0.79
C GLN A 90 -9.45 -9.06 -0.45
N ILE A 91 -9.52 -9.96 -1.44
CA ILE A 91 -9.75 -11.40 -1.21
C ILE A 91 -8.66 -11.99 -0.30
N VAL A 92 -7.39 -11.70 -0.58
CA VAL A 92 -6.26 -12.14 0.27
C VAL A 92 -6.39 -11.55 1.67
N GLY A 93 -6.72 -10.26 1.78
CA GLY A 93 -6.91 -9.56 3.03
C GLY A 93 -8.01 -10.20 3.90
N VAL A 94 -9.18 -10.44 3.31
CA VAL A 94 -10.31 -11.09 3.98
C VAL A 94 -9.92 -12.49 4.43
N GLU A 95 -9.36 -13.33 3.56
CA GLU A 95 -8.99 -14.72 3.93
C GLU A 95 -7.94 -14.74 5.05
N MET A 96 -6.93 -13.88 4.99
CA MET A 96 -5.92 -13.76 6.06
C MET A 96 -6.53 -13.26 7.39
N SER A 97 -7.64 -12.51 7.32
CA SER A 97 -8.33 -11.96 8.50
C SER A 97 -9.36 -12.91 9.11
N ARG A 98 -9.73 -14.01 8.42
CA ARG A 98 -10.77 -14.96 8.90
C ARG A 98 -10.41 -15.66 10.20
N SER A 99 -9.12 -15.86 10.47
CA SER A 99 -8.71 -16.36 11.78
C SER A 99 -8.94 -15.25 12.79
N GLY A 100 -10.03 -15.31 13.57
CA GLY A 100 -10.32 -14.36 14.65
C GLY A 100 -9.23 -14.26 15.74
N VAL A 101 -8.14 -15.01 15.60
CA VAL A 101 -6.92 -14.85 16.38
C VAL A 101 -6.06 -13.81 15.67
N ARG A 102 -5.90 -12.64 16.28
CA ARG A 102 -4.92 -11.58 15.95
C ARG A 102 -3.49 -12.10 16.16
N ASP A 103 -3.09 -13.14 15.43
CA ASP A 103 -1.89 -13.91 15.71
C ASP A 103 -0.83 -13.74 14.63
N SER A 104 0.41 -13.58 15.08
CA SER A 104 1.64 -13.70 14.31
C SER A 104 1.69 -14.91 13.36
N ARG A 105 0.94 -15.98 13.65
CA ARG A 105 0.86 -17.20 12.81
C ARG A 105 0.44 -16.94 11.37
N THR A 106 -0.51 -16.04 11.11
CA THR A 106 -0.96 -15.75 9.74
C THR A 106 0.15 -15.06 8.94
N VAL A 107 0.83 -14.08 9.55
CA VAL A 107 2.00 -13.43 8.95
C VAL A 107 3.11 -14.44 8.68
N ASN A 108 3.45 -15.29 9.66
CA ASN A 108 4.48 -16.30 9.47
C ASN A 108 4.15 -17.32 8.36
N ARG A 109 2.86 -17.57 8.10
CA ARG A 109 2.43 -18.49 7.04
C ARG A 109 2.53 -17.85 5.65
N TYR A 110 2.00 -16.64 5.48
CA TYR A 110 1.81 -16.03 4.16
C TYR A 110 2.88 -15.00 3.81
N LEU A 111 3.45 -14.33 4.82
CA LEU A 111 4.43 -13.26 4.69
C LEU A 111 5.62 -13.45 5.67
N PRO A 112 6.29 -14.62 5.67
CA PRO A 112 7.37 -14.90 6.64
C PRO A 112 8.53 -13.90 6.56
N TRP A 113 8.74 -13.28 5.40
CA TRP A 113 9.75 -12.24 5.20
C TRP A 113 9.45 -10.97 6.01
N LEU A 114 8.18 -10.67 6.32
CA LEU A 114 7.81 -9.43 7.00
C LEU A 114 8.48 -9.32 8.37
N VAL A 115 8.62 -10.43 9.09
CA VAL A 115 9.27 -10.46 10.42
C VAL A 115 10.80 -10.53 10.34
N SER A 116 11.38 -10.51 9.13
CA SER A 116 12.81 -10.58 8.87
C SER A 116 13.26 -9.45 7.92
N PRO A 117 13.07 -8.17 8.30
CA PRO A 117 13.46 -7.05 7.44
C PRO A 117 14.98 -7.06 7.17
N PRO A 118 15.40 -6.62 5.96
CA PRO A 118 16.81 -6.58 5.61
C PRO A 118 17.58 -5.54 6.44
N SER A 119 18.84 -5.87 6.74
CA SER A 119 19.77 -4.96 7.43
C SER A 119 20.64 -4.20 6.43
N VAL A 120 20.80 -2.89 6.63
CA VAL A 120 21.68 -2.02 5.82
C VAL A 120 23.14 -2.49 5.88
N THR A 121 23.58 -3.08 6.99
CA THR A 121 24.99 -3.51 7.17
C THR A 121 25.31 -4.87 6.57
N GLN A 122 24.29 -5.67 6.22
CA GLN A 122 24.44 -7.05 5.76
C GLN A 122 23.56 -7.35 4.53
N SER A 123 23.27 -6.35 3.71
CA SER A 123 22.37 -6.48 2.57
C SER A 123 23.01 -7.24 1.41
N THR A 124 22.28 -8.19 0.83
CA THR A 124 22.66 -8.84 -0.43
C THR A 124 22.50 -7.86 -1.62
N PRO A 125 23.12 -8.13 -2.79
CA PRO A 125 23.03 -7.25 -3.96
C PRO A 125 21.60 -6.91 -4.42
N ASN A 126 20.65 -7.82 -4.20
CA ASN A 126 19.25 -7.65 -4.60
C ASN A 126 18.32 -7.19 -3.46
N ALA A 127 18.83 -7.07 -2.22
CA ALA A 127 18.00 -6.78 -1.05
C ALA A 127 17.19 -5.49 -1.18
N PHE A 128 17.72 -4.48 -1.90
CA PHE A 128 17.01 -3.25 -2.18
C PHE A 128 15.78 -3.47 -3.08
N ALA A 129 15.95 -4.16 -4.22
CA ALA A 129 14.86 -4.48 -5.13
C ALA A 129 13.80 -5.38 -4.46
N ASP A 130 14.23 -6.35 -3.67
CA ASP A 130 13.36 -7.24 -2.90
C ASP A 130 12.56 -6.45 -1.85
N ALA A 131 13.20 -5.52 -1.13
CA ALA A 131 12.53 -4.64 -0.19
C ALA A 131 11.49 -3.73 -0.87
N VAL A 132 11.80 -3.18 -2.05
CA VAL A 132 10.84 -2.38 -2.83
C VAL A 132 9.64 -3.23 -3.27
N THR A 133 9.87 -4.48 -3.70
CA THR A 133 8.81 -5.42 -4.05
C THR A 133 7.91 -5.73 -2.86
N ASN A 134 8.51 -5.95 -1.69
CA ASN A 134 7.79 -6.16 -0.44
C ASN A 134 6.96 -4.93 -0.02
N VAL A 135 7.52 -3.72 -0.11
CA VAL A 135 6.80 -2.47 0.16
C VAL A 135 5.61 -2.29 -0.78
N ARG A 136 5.75 -2.66 -2.06
CA ARG A 136 4.65 -2.66 -3.04
C ARG A 136 3.56 -3.66 -2.69
N LEU A 137 3.94 -4.90 -2.37
CA LEU A 137 3.00 -5.95 -1.95
C LEU A 137 2.22 -5.53 -0.70
N LEU A 138 2.88 -4.98 0.32
CA LEU A 138 2.22 -4.45 1.52
C LEU A 138 1.24 -3.33 1.17
N SER A 139 1.61 -2.42 0.27
CA SER A 139 0.71 -1.35 -0.16
C SER A 139 -0.57 -1.89 -0.76
N TRP A 140 -0.48 -2.90 -1.65
CA TRP A 140 -1.66 -3.54 -2.24
C TRP A 140 -2.51 -4.28 -1.22
N LEU A 141 -1.89 -5.03 -0.30
CA LEU A 141 -2.61 -5.72 0.77
C LEU A 141 -3.36 -4.73 1.68
N LEU A 142 -2.75 -3.59 2.01
CA LEU A 142 -3.41 -2.55 2.80
C LEU A 142 -4.52 -1.83 2.03
N VAL A 143 -4.37 -1.62 0.71
CA VAL A 143 -5.46 -1.13 -0.15
C VAL A 143 -6.65 -2.10 -0.07
N GLY A 144 -6.42 -3.39 -0.28
CA GLY A 144 -7.47 -4.41 -0.20
C GLY A 144 -8.14 -4.48 1.18
N ALA A 145 -7.34 -4.43 2.25
CA ALA A 145 -7.86 -4.45 3.62
C ALA A 145 -8.70 -3.21 3.95
N LEU A 146 -8.29 -2.03 3.50
CA LEU A 146 -8.99 -0.78 3.72
C LEU A 146 -10.27 -0.63 2.87
N GLN A 147 -10.39 -1.40 1.78
CA GLN A 147 -11.61 -1.47 0.98
C GLN A 147 -12.68 -2.34 1.63
N ALA A 148 -12.31 -3.25 2.53
CA ALA A 148 -13.24 -4.16 3.15
C ALA A 148 -14.27 -3.44 4.04
N ASN A 149 -15.50 -3.96 4.02
CA ASN A 149 -16.61 -3.41 4.80
C ASN A 149 -16.47 -3.67 6.30
N GLN A 150 -15.91 -4.84 6.62
CA GLN A 150 -15.68 -5.28 7.99
C GLN A 150 -14.21 -5.07 8.38
N PRO A 151 -13.90 -5.03 9.69
CA PRO A 151 -12.52 -4.95 10.15
C PRO A 151 -11.67 -6.07 9.53
N CYS A 152 -10.81 -5.70 8.58
CA CYS A 152 -9.94 -6.60 7.85
C CYS A 152 -8.50 -6.32 8.27
N LEU A 153 -7.90 -7.24 9.03
CA LEU A 153 -6.59 -7.07 9.65
C LEU A 153 -5.58 -8.14 9.20
N PRO A 154 -5.26 -8.26 7.90
CA PRO A 154 -4.35 -9.29 7.40
C PRO A 154 -2.92 -9.09 7.92
N ILE A 155 -2.55 -7.86 8.28
CA ILE A 155 -1.27 -7.52 8.90
C ILE A 155 -1.56 -6.96 10.31
N PRO A 156 -1.25 -7.69 11.39
CA PRO A 156 -1.45 -7.20 12.74
C PRO A 156 -0.73 -5.86 12.99
N ILE A 157 -1.35 -4.93 13.72
CA ILE A 157 -0.73 -3.63 14.07
C ILE A 157 0.59 -3.83 14.85
N SER A 158 0.72 -4.94 15.58
CA SER A 158 1.95 -5.32 16.27
C SER A 158 3.15 -5.51 15.33
N CYS A 159 2.94 -5.65 14.02
CA CYS A 159 3.99 -5.67 13.01
C CYS A 159 4.53 -4.27 12.65
N SER A 160 4.08 -3.21 13.32
CA SER A 160 4.48 -1.82 13.05
C SER A 160 6.00 -1.61 13.02
N GLN A 161 6.74 -2.24 13.92
CA GLN A 161 8.20 -2.13 13.93
C GLN A 161 8.83 -2.66 12.64
N TYR A 162 8.34 -3.79 12.12
CA TYR A 162 8.86 -4.40 10.90
C TYR A 162 8.49 -3.56 9.67
N MET A 163 7.28 -3.00 9.65
CA MET A 163 6.87 -2.04 8.64
C MET A 163 7.83 -0.84 8.60
N ALA A 164 8.15 -0.28 9.76
CA ALA A 164 9.10 0.83 9.87
C ALA A 164 10.50 0.43 9.43
N ASP A 165 10.97 -0.79 9.74
CA ASP A 165 12.29 -1.28 9.35
C ASP A 165 12.42 -1.43 7.82
N TYR A 166 11.37 -1.90 7.13
CA TYR A 166 11.34 -1.93 5.66
C TYR A 166 11.41 -0.53 5.04
N ILE A 167 10.62 0.41 5.58
CA ILE A 167 10.66 1.81 5.14
C ILE A 167 12.05 2.40 5.38
N HIS A 168 12.59 2.22 6.58
CA HIS A 168 13.92 2.70 6.95
C HIS A 168 15.00 2.15 6.00
N PHE A 169 14.96 0.85 5.71
CA PHE A 169 15.91 0.22 4.77
C PHE A 169 15.82 0.82 3.36
N VAL A 170 14.60 0.99 2.82
CA VAL A 170 14.40 1.60 1.50
C VAL A 170 14.86 3.07 1.49
N LEU A 171 14.53 3.85 2.52
CA LEU A 171 14.94 5.25 2.60
C LEU A 171 16.47 5.37 2.73
N ALA A 172 17.11 4.55 3.57
CA ALA A 172 18.56 4.57 3.76
C ALA A 172 19.33 4.22 2.47
N GLY A 173 18.83 3.27 1.68
CA GLY A 173 19.47 2.86 0.42
C GLY A 173 19.16 3.76 -0.78
N PHE A 174 18.11 4.60 -0.72
CA PHE A 174 17.58 5.30 -1.90
C PHE A 174 18.60 6.24 -2.56
N ALA A 175 19.39 6.98 -1.78
CA ALA A 175 20.35 7.94 -2.31
C ALA A 175 21.38 7.28 -3.25
N ASP A 176 21.78 6.04 -2.93
CA ASP A 176 22.78 5.29 -3.68
C ASP A 176 22.14 4.43 -4.77
N GLN A 177 20.97 3.85 -4.51
CA GLN A 177 20.35 2.83 -5.38
C GLN A 177 19.42 3.41 -6.46
N SER A 178 18.88 4.61 -6.27
CA SER A 178 17.80 5.18 -7.11
C SER A 178 18.14 5.36 -8.59
N LYS A 179 19.41 5.34 -8.96
CA LYS A 179 19.89 5.53 -10.35
C LYS A 179 20.11 4.22 -11.10
N GLU A 180 20.09 3.08 -10.41
CA GLU A 180 20.40 1.77 -11.01
C GLU A 180 19.27 1.25 -11.91
N SER A 181 18.02 1.58 -11.60
CA SER A 181 16.86 1.16 -12.39
C SER A 181 15.64 2.05 -12.13
N VAL A 182 14.64 1.97 -13.01
CA VAL A 182 13.36 2.67 -12.79
C VAL A 182 12.59 2.10 -11.59
N VAL A 183 12.74 0.79 -11.31
CA VAL A 183 12.22 0.17 -10.07
C VAL A 183 12.82 0.84 -8.84
N HIS A 184 14.13 1.09 -8.84
CA HIS A 184 14.77 1.76 -7.72
C HIS A 184 14.40 3.25 -7.66
N MET A 185 14.22 3.90 -8.81
CA MET A 185 13.76 5.29 -8.89
C MET A 185 12.36 5.46 -8.28
N SER A 186 11.45 4.50 -8.46
CA SER A 186 10.09 4.54 -7.90
C SER A 186 10.02 4.12 -6.42
N ALA A 187 11.11 3.64 -5.82
CA ALA A 187 11.14 3.18 -4.43
C ALA A 187 10.67 4.24 -3.42
N LEU A 188 11.05 5.50 -3.61
CA LEU A 188 10.64 6.60 -2.73
C LEU A 188 9.12 6.83 -2.79
N PHE A 189 8.51 6.73 -3.99
CA PHE A 189 7.07 6.81 -4.15
C PHE A 189 6.35 5.71 -3.34
N HIS A 190 6.82 4.47 -3.47
CA HIS A 190 6.21 3.32 -2.80
C HIS A 190 6.37 3.38 -1.28
N ALA A 191 7.55 3.79 -0.78
CA ALA A 191 7.79 3.97 0.65
C ALA A 191 6.80 4.97 1.28
N PHE A 192 6.63 6.16 0.67
CA PHE A 192 5.70 7.16 1.18
C PHE A 192 4.23 6.75 1.07
N HIS A 193 3.82 6.04 0.00
CA HIS A 193 2.45 5.52 -0.11
C HIS A 193 2.16 4.44 0.92
N LEU A 194 3.14 3.57 1.21
CA LEU A 194 2.99 2.58 2.27
C LEU A 194 2.86 3.26 3.65
N CYS A 195 3.62 4.32 3.93
CA CYS A 195 3.45 5.10 5.16
C CYS A 195 2.04 5.72 5.29
N GLN A 196 1.47 6.23 4.19
CA GLN A 196 0.11 6.77 4.17
C GLN A 196 -0.92 5.67 4.46
N LEU A 197 -0.85 4.57 3.71
CA LEU A 197 -1.75 3.43 3.86
C LEU A 197 -1.65 2.80 5.25
N TRP A 198 -0.44 2.60 5.77
CA TRP A 198 -0.23 2.04 7.11
C TRP A 198 -0.82 2.92 8.21
N THR A 199 -0.64 4.24 8.11
CA THR A 199 -1.23 5.19 9.06
C THR A 199 -2.75 5.08 9.07
N VAL A 200 -3.39 5.18 7.90
CA VAL A 200 -4.86 5.10 7.78
C VAL A 200 -5.37 3.72 8.21
N TYR A 201 -4.70 2.65 7.84
CA TYR A 201 -5.01 1.28 8.25
C TYR A 201 -4.99 1.10 9.77
N CYS A 202 -3.94 1.58 10.45
CA CYS A 202 -3.86 1.52 11.91
C CYS A 202 -4.96 2.35 12.58
N GLU A 203 -5.31 3.52 12.04
CA GLU A 203 -6.42 4.32 12.57
C GLU A 203 -7.76 3.60 12.43
N ARG A 204 -8.03 2.96 11.28
CA ARG A 204 -9.27 2.18 11.08
C ARG A 204 -9.33 0.96 12.00
N ALA A 205 -8.19 0.30 12.20
CA ALA A 205 -8.08 -0.81 13.14
C ALA A 205 -8.32 -0.35 14.60
N ALA A 206 -7.87 0.85 14.97
CA ALA A 206 -8.10 1.43 16.28
C ALA A 206 -9.59 1.73 16.55
N LEU A 207 -10.36 2.13 15.52
CA LEU A 207 -11.79 2.42 15.64
C LEU A 207 -12.65 1.17 15.91
N THR A 208 -12.11 0.00 15.62
CA THR A 208 -12.81 -1.29 15.69
C THR A 208 -12.23 -2.21 16.76
N SER A 209 -11.23 -1.73 17.51
CA SER A 209 -10.59 -2.46 18.60
C SER A 209 -11.28 -2.16 19.93
N ASP A 210 -11.36 -3.17 20.80
CA ASP A 210 -11.78 -3.02 22.20
C ASP A 210 -10.69 -2.36 23.07
N GLU A 211 -9.46 -2.21 22.54
CA GLU A 211 -8.37 -1.53 23.23
C GLU A 211 -8.58 -0.02 23.34
N PRO A 212 -8.04 0.64 24.38
CA PRO A 212 -8.11 2.09 24.48
C PRO A 212 -7.49 2.77 23.26
N GLN A 213 -8.25 3.65 22.61
CA GLN A 213 -7.83 4.37 21.40
C GLN A 213 -6.47 5.05 21.55
N VAL A 214 -6.16 5.56 22.75
CA VAL A 214 -4.86 6.18 23.08
C VAL A 214 -3.68 5.24 22.84
N SER A 215 -3.81 3.95 23.19
CA SER A 215 -2.77 2.93 22.98
C SER A 215 -2.56 2.66 21.49
N SER A 216 -3.65 2.54 20.73
CA SER A 216 -3.56 2.29 19.29
C SER A 216 -2.96 3.47 18.53
N LEU A 217 -3.24 4.70 18.93
CA LEU A 217 -2.61 5.89 18.35
C LEU A 217 -1.12 5.99 18.69
N ALA A 218 -0.69 5.54 19.88
CA ALA A 218 0.72 5.51 20.25
C ALA A 218 1.56 4.64 19.30
N ASN A 219 1.03 3.47 18.87
CA ASN A 219 1.71 2.61 17.90
C ASN A 219 1.99 3.30 16.55
N ILE A 220 1.11 4.22 16.14
CA ILE A 220 1.26 5.02 14.92
C ILE A 220 2.35 6.08 15.11
N LEU A 221 2.41 6.70 16.28
CA LEU A 221 3.46 7.67 16.60
C LEU A 221 4.83 6.99 16.71
N ASP A 222 4.89 5.79 17.28
CA ASP A 222 6.13 4.99 17.37
C ASP A 222 6.63 4.59 15.98
N PHE A 223 5.72 4.24 15.06
CA PHE A 223 6.05 4.01 13.65
C PHE A 223 6.74 5.25 13.05
N TRP A 224 6.11 6.42 13.18
CA TRP A 224 6.65 7.66 12.62
C TRP A 224 7.92 8.14 13.32
N ALA A 225 8.07 7.89 14.62
CA ALA A 225 9.30 8.18 15.37
C ALA A 225 10.50 7.38 14.84
N ARG A 226 10.27 6.17 14.30
CA ARG A 226 11.31 5.34 13.64
C ARG A 226 11.59 5.76 12.20
N VAL A 227 10.56 6.15 11.45
CA VAL A 227 10.70 6.53 10.04
C VAL A 227 11.28 7.94 9.86
N THR A 228 10.91 8.88 10.73
CA THR A 228 11.29 10.30 10.63
C THR A 228 12.81 10.53 10.55
N PRO A 229 13.65 9.87 11.38
CA PRO A 229 15.11 10.00 11.26
C PRO A 229 15.67 9.65 9.88
N ALA A 230 15.15 8.61 9.21
CA ALA A 230 15.59 8.23 7.87
C ALA A 230 15.20 9.26 6.81
N ILE A 231 14.02 9.88 6.94
CA ILE A 231 13.61 10.99 6.08
C ILE A 231 14.59 12.17 6.26
N LEU A 232 14.89 12.54 7.50
CA LEU A 232 15.83 13.64 7.79
C LEU A 232 17.23 13.36 7.25
N GLN A 233 17.71 12.12 7.37
CA GLN A 233 18.98 11.71 6.79
C GLN A 233 18.96 11.87 5.27
N LEU A 234 17.92 11.40 4.58
CA LEU A 234 17.75 11.57 3.13
C LEU A 234 17.77 13.03 2.70
N LEU A 235 17.08 13.90 3.45
CA LEU A 235 17.11 15.33 3.18
C LEU A 235 18.56 15.82 3.15
N SER A 236 19.41 15.44 4.10
CA SER A 236 20.78 15.95 4.23
C SER A 236 21.75 15.61 3.08
N HIS A 237 21.42 14.66 2.19
CA HIS A 237 22.33 14.21 1.12
C HIS A 237 22.56 15.25 0.02
N SER A 238 21.50 15.85 -0.53
CA SER A 238 21.62 16.85 -1.61
C SER A 238 20.33 17.65 -1.76
N LYS A 239 20.44 18.87 -2.31
CA LYS A 239 19.26 19.73 -2.56
C LYS A 239 18.23 19.08 -3.48
N VAL A 240 18.67 18.38 -4.54
CA VAL A 240 17.77 17.71 -5.49
C VAL A 240 17.00 16.58 -4.79
N LEU A 241 17.69 15.79 -3.96
CA LEU A 241 17.07 14.74 -3.19
C LEU A 241 16.10 15.31 -2.14
N ALA A 242 16.48 16.41 -1.49
CA ALA A 242 15.62 17.11 -0.55
C ALA A 242 14.33 17.61 -1.19
N ASP A 243 14.40 18.23 -2.36
CA ASP A 243 13.21 18.69 -3.10
C ASP A 243 12.28 17.52 -3.46
N MET A 244 12.84 16.37 -3.83
CA MET A 244 12.08 15.15 -4.15
C MET A 244 11.41 14.57 -2.90
N VAL A 245 12.15 14.39 -1.82
CA VAL A 245 11.63 13.88 -0.53
C VAL A 245 10.55 14.81 0.02
N ASN A 246 10.77 16.13 -0.02
CA ASN A 246 9.79 17.12 0.40
C ASN A 246 8.48 17.04 -0.40
N LEU A 247 8.54 16.75 -1.69
CA LEU A 247 7.34 16.56 -2.51
C LEU A 247 6.53 15.34 -2.03
N HIS A 248 7.18 14.20 -1.82
CA HIS A 248 6.50 12.99 -1.34
C HIS A 248 5.98 13.15 0.10
N PHE A 249 6.73 13.84 0.95
CA PHE A 249 6.34 14.14 2.31
C PHE A 249 5.11 15.06 2.37
N LEU A 250 5.07 16.12 1.56
CA LEU A 250 3.88 16.97 1.45
C LEU A 250 2.65 16.19 0.96
N ASN A 251 2.83 15.32 -0.04
CA ASN A 251 1.74 14.47 -0.52
C ASN A 251 1.22 13.54 0.59
N THR A 252 2.10 13.11 1.50
CA THR A 252 1.73 12.32 2.68
C THR A 252 0.90 13.13 3.66
N MET A 253 1.33 14.35 4.02
CA MET A 253 0.54 15.24 4.87
C MET A 253 -0.84 15.53 4.26
N GLN A 254 -0.89 15.79 2.95
CA GLN A 254 -2.15 16.02 2.25
C GLN A 254 -3.06 14.78 2.28
N ALA A 255 -2.53 13.59 2.04
CA ALA A 255 -3.28 12.34 2.07
C ALA A 255 -3.86 12.06 3.46
N LEU A 256 -3.07 12.23 4.53
CA LEU A 256 -3.53 12.05 5.91
C LEU A 256 -4.63 13.04 6.27
N ARG A 257 -4.51 14.29 5.80
CA ARG A 257 -5.54 15.30 5.99
C ARG A 257 -6.83 14.97 5.25
N GLN A 258 -6.75 14.53 3.99
CA GLN A 258 -7.91 14.07 3.21
C GLN A 258 -8.64 12.92 3.90
N CYS A 259 -7.90 12.04 4.57
CA CYS A 259 -8.43 10.93 5.36
C CYS A 259 -8.92 11.31 6.77
N SER A 260 -8.85 12.60 7.14
CA SER A 260 -9.16 13.09 8.50
C SER A 260 -8.36 12.38 9.60
N SER A 261 -7.06 12.17 9.36
CA SER A 261 -6.18 11.45 10.29
C SER A 261 -6.14 12.13 11.66
N ALA A 262 -6.39 11.34 12.71
CA ALA A 262 -6.39 11.77 14.10
C ALA A 262 -4.98 12.07 14.63
N VAL A 263 -3.95 11.44 14.06
CA VAL A 263 -2.56 11.64 14.49
C VAL A 263 -1.88 12.84 13.84
N LEU A 264 -2.45 13.41 12.78
CA LEU A 264 -1.80 14.47 11.99
C LEU A 264 -1.35 15.67 12.84
N GLY A 265 -2.15 16.09 13.80
CA GLY A 265 -1.80 17.19 14.71
C GLY A 265 -0.59 16.88 15.60
N GLN A 266 -0.46 15.64 16.06
CA GLN A 266 0.67 15.20 16.89
C GLN A 266 1.94 15.02 16.05
N LEU A 267 1.79 14.51 14.82
CA LEU A 267 2.88 14.37 13.87
C LEU A 267 3.44 15.73 13.42
N GLY A 268 2.62 16.78 13.37
CA GLY A 268 3.07 18.14 13.00
C GLY A 268 4.28 18.62 13.80
N ALA A 269 4.30 18.40 15.12
CA ALA A 269 5.44 18.77 15.96
C ALA A 269 6.71 17.93 15.66
N MET A 270 6.53 16.62 15.43
CA MET A 270 7.63 15.70 15.09
C MET A 270 8.24 16.03 13.73
N TRP A 271 7.43 16.50 12.79
CA TRP A 271 7.81 16.73 11.40
C TRP A 271 8.28 18.15 11.10
N GLN A 272 8.23 19.06 12.07
CA GLN A 272 8.76 20.41 11.91
C GLN A 272 10.18 20.43 11.32
N PRO A 273 11.13 19.57 11.77
CA PRO A 273 12.48 19.55 11.21
C PRO A 273 12.54 19.13 9.72
N ILE A 274 11.62 18.27 9.27
CA ILE A 274 11.53 17.84 7.85
C ILE A 274 11.20 19.06 6.99
N LEU A 275 10.24 19.88 7.41
CA LEU A 275 9.78 21.07 6.69
C LEU A 275 10.80 22.21 6.65
N THR A 276 11.75 22.23 7.59
CA THR A 276 12.76 23.29 7.74
C THR A 276 14.19 22.86 7.38
N ALA A 277 14.43 21.62 6.96
CA ALA A 277 15.76 21.03 6.82
C ALA A 277 16.76 21.82 5.93
N TYR A 278 16.26 22.65 5.00
CA TYR A 278 17.09 23.46 4.09
C TYR A 278 16.91 24.97 4.20
N HIS A 279 15.96 25.41 5.02
CA HIS A 279 15.58 26.81 5.05
C HIS A 279 15.18 27.20 6.47
N ALA A 280 15.71 28.34 6.95
CA ALA A 280 15.28 28.93 8.22
C ALA A 280 13.76 29.19 8.28
N GLN A 281 13.10 29.20 7.11
CA GLN A 281 11.65 29.27 6.93
C GLN A 281 11.23 28.35 5.77
N ILE A 282 10.05 27.72 5.87
CA ILE A 282 9.50 26.85 4.82
C ILE A 282 9.51 27.56 3.45
N PRO A 283 10.06 26.96 2.37
CA PRO A 283 10.10 27.58 1.04
C PRO A 283 8.74 28.04 0.57
N SER A 284 8.66 29.20 -0.09
CA SER A 284 7.38 29.78 -0.54
C SER A 284 6.49 28.80 -1.33
N LYS A 285 7.06 27.97 -2.21
CA LYS A 285 6.32 26.94 -2.95
C LYS A 285 5.80 25.80 -2.05
N LEU A 286 6.59 25.38 -1.06
CA LEU A 286 6.17 24.40 -0.05
C LEU A 286 5.11 25.01 0.88
N ARG A 287 5.30 26.27 1.27
CA ARG A 287 4.39 27.04 2.11
C ARG A 287 3.05 27.23 1.44
N LEU A 288 3.00 27.58 0.15
CA LEU A 288 1.75 27.64 -0.61
C LEU A 288 0.99 26.29 -0.61
N LYS A 289 1.70 25.16 -0.74
CA LYS A 289 1.05 23.84 -0.66
C LYS A 289 0.57 23.50 0.74
N LEU A 290 1.31 23.87 1.77
CA LEU A 290 0.90 23.72 3.18
C LEU A 290 -0.28 24.63 3.48
N ASP A 291 -0.24 25.89 3.06
CA ASP A 291 -1.34 26.84 3.19
C ASP A 291 -2.58 26.32 2.44
N CYS A 292 -2.45 25.74 1.24
CA CYS A 292 -3.56 25.06 0.57
C CYS A 292 -4.08 23.86 1.38
N CYS A 293 -3.21 23.17 2.11
CA CYS A 293 -3.62 22.09 3.01
C CYS A 293 -4.32 22.63 4.28
N GLU A 294 -3.85 23.73 4.84
CA GLU A 294 -4.38 24.30 6.08
C GLU A 294 -5.69 25.07 5.84
N ASN A 295 -5.83 25.72 4.68
CA ASN A 295 -6.96 26.61 4.36
C ASN A 295 -8.10 25.93 3.59
N GLU A 296 -7.97 24.64 3.24
CA GLU A 296 -9.09 23.93 2.62
C GLU A 296 -10.23 23.77 3.63
N PRO A 297 -11.47 24.17 3.30
CA PRO A 297 -12.57 24.13 4.24
C PRO A 297 -12.80 22.70 4.75
N SER A 298 -12.88 22.55 6.07
CA SER A 298 -13.15 21.31 6.80
C SER A 298 -14.51 20.67 6.50
N LEU A 299 -15.19 21.08 5.42
CA LEU A 299 -16.45 20.53 4.96
C LEU A 299 -16.27 19.63 3.72
N ASN A 300 -15.12 19.69 3.04
CA ASN A 300 -14.80 18.88 1.87
C ASN A 300 -13.93 17.67 2.26
N PHE A 301 -14.42 16.82 3.16
CA PHE A 301 -13.75 15.56 3.45
C PHE A 301 -14.05 14.54 2.35
N GLU A 302 -13.00 13.97 1.77
CA GLU A 302 -13.13 12.90 0.78
C GLU A 302 -13.46 11.59 1.53
N SER A 303 -14.38 10.78 1.00
CA SER A 303 -14.66 9.47 1.60
C SER A 303 -13.43 8.57 1.47
N LEU A 304 -13.21 7.67 2.45
CA LEU A 304 -12.10 6.71 2.40
C LEU A 304 -12.06 5.96 1.06
N GLN A 305 -13.22 5.53 0.57
CA GLN A 305 -13.34 4.80 -0.70
C GLN A 305 -12.87 5.63 -1.89
N GLN A 306 -13.18 6.92 -1.92
CA GLN A 306 -12.75 7.82 -2.97
C GLN A 306 -11.23 8.08 -2.89
N TRP A 307 -10.68 8.28 -1.69
CA TRP A 307 -9.23 8.38 -1.49
C TRP A 307 -8.50 7.10 -1.93
N LEU A 308 -9.00 5.92 -1.54
CA LEU A 308 -8.46 4.62 -1.92
C LEU A 308 -8.48 4.42 -3.44
N LYS A 309 -9.54 4.86 -4.14
CA LYS A 309 -9.59 4.86 -5.60
C LYS A 309 -8.44 5.69 -6.20
N GLY A 310 -8.17 6.87 -5.63
CA GLY A 310 -7.04 7.70 -6.01
C GLY A 310 -5.67 7.05 -5.75
N VAL A 311 -5.50 6.42 -4.58
CA VAL A 311 -4.27 5.69 -4.22
C VAL A 311 -4.04 4.49 -5.15
N ARG A 312 -5.06 3.65 -5.36
CA ARG A 312 -5.02 2.52 -6.27
C ARG A 312 -4.61 2.94 -7.67
N TYR A 313 -5.23 4.00 -8.19
CA TYR A 313 -4.89 4.53 -9.52
C TYR A 313 -3.43 4.96 -9.58
N LYS A 314 -2.95 5.76 -8.61
CA LYS A 314 -1.55 6.24 -8.57
C LYS A 314 -0.55 5.09 -8.51
N ILE A 315 -0.77 4.10 -7.64
CA ILE A 315 0.12 2.93 -7.52
C ILE A 315 0.13 2.15 -8.85
N SER A 316 -1.03 1.94 -9.47
CA SER A 316 -1.14 1.25 -10.76
C SER A 316 -0.39 1.97 -11.87
N GLN A 317 -0.50 3.30 -11.94
CA GLN A 317 0.20 4.10 -12.95
C GLN A 317 1.72 4.04 -12.77
N ILE A 318 2.22 4.13 -11.54
CA ILE A 318 3.65 4.01 -11.28
C ILE A 318 4.16 2.60 -11.61
N GLU A 319 3.42 1.54 -11.28
CA GLU A 319 3.80 0.18 -11.64
C GLU A 319 3.79 -0.05 -13.16
N LEU A 320 2.78 0.45 -13.88
CA LEU A 320 2.74 0.39 -15.36
C LEU A 320 3.95 1.10 -16.00
N GLN A 321 4.28 2.30 -15.52
CA GLN A 321 5.45 3.06 -15.99
C GLN A 321 6.76 2.33 -15.67
N THR A 322 6.87 1.79 -14.45
CA THR A 322 8.05 1.06 -13.98
C THR A 322 8.25 -0.24 -14.78
N SER A 323 7.17 -0.99 -15.00
CA SER A 323 7.15 -2.21 -15.82
C SER A 323 7.56 -1.91 -17.26
N ALA A 324 7.02 -0.87 -17.89
CA ALA A 324 7.37 -0.49 -19.26
C ALA A 324 8.85 -0.12 -19.42
N ALA A 325 9.47 0.46 -18.39
CA ALA A 325 10.89 0.81 -18.38
C ALA A 325 11.81 -0.30 -17.87
N SER A 326 11.25 -1.42 -17.40
CA SER A 326 11.98 -2.58 -16.91
C SER A 326 11.55 -3.80 -17.73
N PRO A 327 11.88 -3.85 -19.05
CA PRO A 327 11.47 -4.97 -19.89
C PRO A 327 11.94 -6.30 -19.28
N PHE A 328 11.19 -7.38 -19.52
CA PHE A 328 11.43 -8.75 -19.06
C PHE A 328 12.79 -9.32 -19.51
N TYR A 329 13.91 -8.75 -19.08
CA TYR A 329 15.26 -9.24 -19.35
C TYR A 329 16.21 -8.73 -18.25
N ASN A 330 16.39 -9.60 -17.25
CA ASN A 330 17.67 -9.91 -16.62
C ASN A 330 17.48 -11.18 -15.76
N VAL A 331 17.42 -12.32 -16.44
CA VAL A 331 17.88 -13.62 -15.91
C VAL A 331 19.07 -14.03 -16.75
#